data_AF-A0A383VPY0-F1
#
_entry.id   AF-A0A383VPY0-F1
#
_cell.length_a   1.000
_cell.length_b   1.000
_cell.length_c   1.000
_cell.angle_alpha   90.00
_cell.angle_beta   90.00
_cell.angle_gamma   90.00
#
_symmetry.space_group_name_H-M   'P 1'
#
loop_
_entity.id
_entity.type
_entity.pdbx_description
1 polymer ?
#
loop_
_entity_poly.entity_id
_entity_poly.type
_entity_poly.pdbx_seq_one_letter_code
_entity_poly.pdbx_strand_id
1 'polypeptide(L)'
;MDLQLQVKHGTETLSVTAAATCTVQQLKQQLEQLTGLFVRNQKLIFKGKVLADASTLEACKLITGSKVMLLQTEGLPVKGQASTTRNVVAQQRLAAAAASKAKPGGSCSGSSSSLLAETMANLAAARAAGTAGAAAAAASGSGLNMQERRAAWSKTGVVALRDMQLAEIQPQWLEGVAGARAADLSHNRLAGLPGSLCQLSSLASLKLAHNCLQDSSMPWQQLCSGLPGLTSLLLGHNQLTVLPACLGQVSGLVQLGLEGNSLQQLEPEALQGLSQLQTLTLQDNQLSQLPESLGCCSSLVALNVSRNALPALPDTMSRLAKLQVLAADSNRLASLPPQLFVGCSSLATLSAHSNPITVDHLRSMQGYEAYEARRQGRATKQLEGRVMADIDKSFSEGADVEQWQRWAAGPTGLGKDGTGRAGGS
;
A
#
# COMPACT_ATOMS: atom_id res chain seq x y z
N MET A 1 20.56 -24.18 38.65
CA MET A 1 19.32 -24.67 39.27
C MET A 1 18.18 -24.30 38.36
N ASP A 2 17.38 -25.28 37.96
CA ASP A 2 16.25 -25.07 37.05
C ASP A 2 15.00 -24.73 37.85
N LEU A 3 14.34 -23.64 37.45
CA LEU A 3 13.13 -23.14 38.06
C LEU A 3 11.94 -23.61 37.24
N GLN A 4 10.97 -24.27 37.88
CA GLN A 4 9.67 -24.53 37.28
C GLN A 4 8.75 -23.35 37.56
N LEU A 5 8.27 -22.69 36.51
CA LEU A 5 7.41 -21.50 36.58
C LEU A 5 6.01 -21.84 36.05
N GLN A 6 4.98 -21.27 36.67
CA GLN A 6 3.60 -21.36 36.20
C GLN A 6 3.23 -20.05 35.51
N VAL A 7 3.15 -20.06 34.18
CA VAL A 7 2.82 -18.89 33.36
C VAL A 7 1.33 -18.92 33.02
N LYS A 8 0.56 -17.99 33.57
CA LYS A 8 -0.87 -17.84 33.27
C LYS A 8 -1.05 -16.97 32.03
N HIS A 9 -1.72 -17.49 31.02
CA HIS A 9 -2.06 -16.80 29.78
C HIS A 9 -3.57 -16.95 29.52
N GLY A 10 -4.32 -15.85 29.64
CA GLY A 10 -5.79 -15.89 29.58
C GLY A 10 -6.40 -16.82 30.63
N THR A 11 -7.12 -17.84 30.18
CA THR A 11 -7.73 -18.91 31.00
C THR A 11 -6.81 -20.10 31.24
N GLU A 12 -5.67 -20.19 30.55
CA GLU A 12 -4.76 -21.34 30.59
C GLU A 12 -3.53 -21.08 31.48
N THR A 13 -2.95 -22.14 32.03
CA THR A 13 -1.71 -22.08 32.82
C THR A 13 -0.68 -23.04 32.25
N LEU A 14 0.43 -22.49 31.78
CA LEU A 14 1.55 -23.22 31.18
C LEU A 14 2.64 -23.44 32.22
N SER A 15 3.17 -24.66 32.30
CA SER A 15 4.32 -24.96 33.16
C SER A 15 5.60 -24.92 32.33
N VAL A 16 6.50 -23.98 32.61
CA VAL A 16 7.75 -23.79 31.85
C VAL A 16 8.93 -23.97 32.79
N THR A 17 9.94 -24.73 32.35
CA THR A 17 11.19 -24.92 33.09
C THR A 17 12.26 -24.03 32.49
N ALA A 18 12.88 -23.16 33.30
CA ALA A 18 13.93 -22.25 32.86
C ALA A 18 15.06 -22.17 33.90
N ALA A 19 16.30 -22.05 33.45
CA ALA A 19 17.46 -21.88 34.34
C ALA A 19 17.39 -20.54 35.08
N ALA A 20 17.80 -20.49 36.36
CA ALA A 20 17.78 -19.26 37.16
C ALA A 20 18.62 -18.09 36.58
N THR A 21 19.64 -18.41 35.79
CA THR A 21 20.52 -17.46 35.09
C THR A 21 19.93 -16.92 33.79
N CYS A 22 18.80 -17.48 33.33
CA CYS A 22 18.12 -17.05 32.11
C CYS A 22 17.58 -15.62 32.27
N THR A 23 17.58 -14.86 31.17
CA THR A 23 16.99 -13.52 31.14
C THR A 23 15.49 -13.58 30.88
N VAL A 24 14.75 -12.55 31.29
CA VAL A 24 13.31 -12.43 31.03
C VAL A 24 13.03 -12.43 29.51
N GLN A 25 13.92 -11.86 28.69
CA GLN A 25 13.81 -11.89 27.22
C GLN A 25 13.90 -13.32 26.65
N GLN A 26 14.81 -14.15 27.15
CA GLN A 26 14.93 -15.55 26.72
C GLN A 26 13.71 -16.39 27.15
N LEU A 27 13.15 -16.12 28.34
CA LEU A 27 11.89 -16.74 28.77
C LEU A 27 10.71 -16.35 27.86
N LYS A 28 10.62 -15.08 27.44
CA LYS A 28 9.61 -14.63 26.46
C LYS A 28 9.74 -15.33 25.12
N GLN A 29 10.97 -15.59 24.66
CA GLN A 29 11.23 -16.30 23.40
C GLN A 29 10.82 -17.77 23.48
N GLN A 30 11.03 -18.44 24.63
CA GLN A 30 10.49 -19.78 24.85
C GLN A 30 8.96 -19.79 24.90
N LEU A 31 8.35 -18.77 25.52
CA LEU A 31 6.89 -18.63 25.55
C LEU A 31 6.30 -18.32 24.18
N GLU A 32 7.01 -17.60 23.29
CA GLU A 32 6.58 -17.37 21.90
C GLU A 32 6.45 -18.70 21.14
N GLN A 33 7.41 -19.63 21.30
CA GLN A 33 7.34 -20.95 20.67
C GLN A 33 6.15 -21.79 21.16
N LEU A 34 5.74 -21.60 22.42
CA LEU A 34 4.66 -22.36 23.04
C LEU A 34 3.27 -21.72 22.87
N THR A 35 3.19 -20.39 22.77
CA THR A 35 1.91 -19.63 22.74
C THR A 35 1.61 -18.97 21.40
N GLY A 36 2.60 -18.87 20.51
CA GLY A 36 2.48 -18.12 19.25
C GLY A 36 2.44 -16.59 19.42
N LEU A 37 2.58 -16.06 20.65
CA LEU A 37 2.62 -14.63 20.89
C LEU A 37 4.00 -14.05 20.62
N PHE A 38 4.11 -13.11 19.69
CA PHE A 38 5.38 -12.44 19.42
C PHE A 38 5.95 -11.75 20.66
N VAL A 39 7.26 -11.90 20.91
CA VAL A 39 7.96 -11.34 22.09
C VAL A 39 7.67 -9.85 22.32
N ARG A 40 7.55 -9.07 21.24
CA ARG A 40 7.25 -7.62 21.29
C ARG A 40 5.90 -7.27 21.92
N ASN A 41 4.96 -8.21 21.92
CA ASN A 41 3.61 -8.02 22.47
C ASN A 41 3.43 -8.72 23.83
N GLN A 42 4.49 -9.32 24.37
CA GLN A 42 4.46 -10.02 25.66
C GLN A 42 4.87 -9.11 26.81
N LYS A 43 3.99 -8.95 27.81
CA LYS A 43 4.35 -8.42 29.13
C LYS A 43 4.25 -9.52 30.18
N LEU A 44 5.36 -9.78 30.85
CA LEU A 44 5.42 -10.70 31.98
C LEU A 44 5.27 -9.92 33.29
N ILE A 45 4.33 -10.32 34.12
CA ILE A 45 4.02 -9.66 35.39
C ILE A 45 4.17 -10.68 36.53
N PHE A 46 4.98 -10.34 37.53
CA PHE A 46 5.15 -11.13 38.75
C PHE A 46 4.92 -10.23 39.97
N LYS A 47 4.02 -10.65 40.88
CA LYS A 47 3.63 -9.89 42.09
C LYS A 47 3.29 -8.42 41.81
N GLY A 48 2.54 -8.16 40.74
CA GLY A 48 2.09 -6.81 40.35
C GLY A 48 3.16 -5.92 39.71
N LYS A 49 4.39 -6.43 39.48
CA LYS A 49 5.46 -5.69 38.79
C LYS A 49 5.73 -6.31 37.42
N VAL A 50 5.87 -5.45 36.41
CA VAL A 50 6.29 -5.85 35.06
C VAL A 50 7.78 -6.19 35.10
N LEU A 51 8.13 -7.38 34.62
CA LEU A 51 9.51 -7.85 34.55
C LEU A 51 10.23 -7.17 33.37
N ALA A 52 11.43 -6.64 33.64
CA ALA A 52 12.26 -5.99 32.63
C ALA A 52 13.08 -7.02 31.85
N ASP A 53 13.18 -6.83 30.52
CA ASP A 53 13.75 -7.81 29.59
C ASP A 53 15.21 -8.19 29.87
N ALA A 54 16.00 -7.24 30.35
CA ALA A 54 17.43 -7.43 30.67
C ALA A 54 17.69 -8.04 32.06
N SER A 55 16.65 -8.23 32.88
CA SER A 55 16.82 -8.81 34.23
C SER A 55 16.91 -10.33 34.17
N THR A 56 17.75 -10.93 35.02
CA THR A 56 17.78 -12.39 35.20
C THR A 56 16.62 -12.83 36.09
N LEU A 57 16.15 -14.07 35.93
CA LEU A 57 15.04 -14.61 36.73
C LEU A 57 15.36 -14.60 38.24
N GLU A 58 16.63 -14.80 38.60
CA GLU A 58 17.14 -14.66 39.96
C GLU A 58 17.04 -13.21 40.49
N ALA A 59 17.43 -12.21 39.70
CA ALA A 59 17.29 -10.80 40.06
C ALA A 59 15.81 -10.38 40.22
N CYS A 60 14.90 -11.05 39.51
CA CYS A 60 13.46 -10.87 39.64
C CYS A 60 12.85 -11.61 40.86
N LYS A 61 13.66 -12.29 41.68
CA LYS A 61 13.25 -13.08 42.85
C LYS A 61 12.21 -14.16 42.52
N LEU A 62 12.31 -14.76 41.32
CA LEU A 62 11.48 -15.88 40.92
C LEU A 62 12.05 -17.17 41.52
N ILE A 63 11.20 -17.91 42.22
CA ILE A 63 11.51 -19.24 42.77
C ILE A 63 10.69 -20.31 42.05
N THR A 64 11.09 -21.58 42.16
CA THR A 64 10.30 -22.73 41.69
C THR A 64 8.88 -22.67 42.26
N GLY A 65 7.87 -22.79 41.39
CA GLY A 65 6.44 -22.64 41.73
C GLY A 65 5.89 -21.22 41.60
N SER A 66 6.70 -20.24 41.17
CA SER A 66 6.24 -18.86 40.99
C SER A 66 5.21 -18.73 39.87
N LYS A 67 4.11 -18.04 40.17
CA LYS A 67 3.03 -17.73 39.20
C LYS A 67 3.30 -16.40 38.52
N VAL A 68 3.55 -16.44 37.21
CA VAL A 68 3.80 -15.26 36.37
C VAL A 68 2.62 -15.08 35.43
N MET A 69 2.13 -13.86 35.24
CA MET A 69 1.08 -13.57 34.27
C MET A 69 1.70 -13.09 32.96
N LEU A 70 1.30 -13.71 31.85
CA LEU A 70 1.61 -13.27 30.51
C LEU A 70 0.43 -12.47 29.97
N LEU A 71 0.65 -11.17 29.75
CA LEU A 71 -0.33 -10.28 29.14
C LEU A 71 0.05 -10.01 27.68
N GLN A 72 -0.91 -10.17 26.78
CA GLN A 72 -0.81 -9.62 25.44
C GLN A 72 -1.14 -8.13 25.52
N THR A 73 -0.17 -7.26 25.24
CA THR A 73 -0.49 -5.84 25.09
C THR A 73 -1.21 -5.60 23.77
N GLU A 74 -2.53 -5.41 23.82
CA GLU A 74 -3.25 -4.74 22.75
C GLU A 74 -2.91 -3.26 22.78
N GLY A 75 -2.03 -2.86 21.88
CA GLY A 75 -1.80 -1.46 21.55
C GLY A 75 -1.61 -1.37 20.05
N LEU A 76 -2.50 -0.65 19.37
CA LEU A 76 -2.18 -0.14 18.04
C LEU A 76 -0.83 0.59 18.11
N PRO A 77 0.02 0.48 17.08
CA PRO A 77 1.30 1.16 17.08
C PRO A 77 1.09 2.68 17.15
N VAL A 78 1.59 3.30 18.22
CA VAL A 78 1.92 4.73 18.22
C VAL A 78 3.01 4.91 17.16
N LYS A 79 2.71 5.70 16.12
CA LYS A 79 3.70 6.13 15.12
C LYS A 79 4.86 6.82 15.86
N GLY A 80 6.06 6.29 15.67
CA GLY A 80 7.31 6.94 16.05
C GLY A 80 7.79 6.62 17.47
N GLN A 81 8.57 5.54 17.61
CA GLN A 81 9.93 5.57 18.14
C GLN A 81 10.58 4.16 18.09
N ALA A 82 11.73 4.09 17.43
CA ALA A 82 12.77 3.04 17.40
C ALA A 82 12.38 1.63 16.85
N SER A 83 13.10 1.00 15.92
CA SER A 83 14.56 0.88 15.83
C SER A 83 15.11 0.96 14.39
N THR A 84 15.66 2.12 14.06
CA THR A 84 16.62 2.31 12.98
C THR A 84 17.99 1.81 13.43
N THR A 85 18.21 0.50 13.48
CA THR A 85 19.57 -0.07 13.60
C THR A 85 19.56 -1.54 13.21
N ARG A 86 19.58 -1.81 11.89
CA ARG A 86 20.35 -2.95 11.34
C ARG A 86 20.60 -2.95 9.83
N ASN A 87 20.07 -2.00 9.06
CA ASN A 87 20.30 -1.99 7.60
C ASN A 87 21.01 -0.74 7.04
N VAL A 88 21.62 0.11 7.87
CA VAL A 88 22.37 1.29 7.37
C VAL A 88 23.87 1.01 7.13
N VAL A 89 24.41 -0.11 7.61
CA VAL A 89 25.84 -0.45 7.38
C VAL A 89 26.08 -1.25 6.09
N ALA A 90 25.01 -1.76 5.44
CA ALA A 90 25.14 -2.53 4.19
C ALA A 90 24.94 -1.71 2.90
N GLN A 91 24.33 -0.52 2.96
CA GLN A 91 24.09 0.31 1.78
C GLN A 91 25.05 1.51 1.62
N GLN A 92 25.83 1.86 2.65
CA GLN A 92 26.85 2.92 2.54
C GLN A 92 28.25 2.44 2.14
N ARG A 93 28.45 1.14 1.88
CA ARG A 93 29.72 0.59 1.35
C ARG A 93 29.76 0.40 -0.17
N LEU A 94 28.64 0.62 -0.88
CA LEU A 94 28.58 0.51 -2.35
C LEU A 94 28.75 1.86 -3.08
N ALA A 95 28.60 2.99 -2.39
CA ALA A 95 28.81 4.32 -2.98
C ALA A 95 30.25 4.86 -2.84
N ALA A 96 31.05 4.32 -1.91
CA ALA A 96 32.44 4.77 -1.68
C ALA A 96 33.49 4.04 -2.54
N ALA A 97 33.12 2.96 -3.23
CA ALA A 97 34.02 2.21 -4.12
C ALA A 97 34.04 2.75 -5.57
N ALA A 98 33.19 3.73 -5.90
CA ALA A 98 33.07 4.30 -7.25
C ALA A 98 33.83 5.62 -7.45
N ALA A 99 34.54 6.13 -6.42
CA ALA A 99 35.16 7.47 -6.44
C ALA A 99 36.69 7.49 -6.24
N SER A 100 37.40 6.38 -6.51
CA SER A 100 38.87 6.42 -6.58
C SER A 100 39.39 5.60 -7.77
N LYS A 101 39.46 6.22 -8.94
CA LYS A 101 40.47 5.97 -10.01
C LYS A 101 40.16 6.84 -11.23
N ALA A 102 40.75 8.03 -11.27
CA ALA A 102 41.03 8.78 -12.49
C ALA A 102 42.54 9.06 -12.47
N LYS A 103 43.35 8.52 -13.38
CA LYS A 103 43.77 9.12 -14.68
C LYS A 103 44.93 8.24 -15.26
N PRO A 104 45.48 8.51 -16.45
CA PRO A 104 44.84 8.48 -17.77
C PRO A 104 45.65 7.59 -18.77
N GLY A 105 45.06 7.27 -19.93
CA GLY A 105 45.84 6.89 -21.12
C GLY A 105 45.40 5.61 -21.81
N GLY A 106 45.39 5.66 -23.15
CA GLY A 106 45.38 4.48 -24.01
C GLY A 106 44.09 4.25 -24.77
N SER A 107 44.10 4.65 -26.05
CA SER A 107 43.16 4.22 -27.09
C SER A 107 43.06 2.69 -27.17
N CYS A 108 41.85 2.16 -27.45
CA CYS A 108 41.61 1.14 -28.48
C CYS A 108 40.14 0.69 -28.47
N SER A 109 39.68 0.38 -29.67
CA SER A 109 38.34 -0.01 -30.11
C SER A 109 37.84 -1.37 -29.61
N GLY A 110 36.52 -1.53 -29.53
CA GLY A 110 35.83 -2.78 -29.92
C GLY A 110 35.26 -3.64 -28.80
N SER A 111 33.92 -3.58 -28.65
CA SER A 111 33.01 -4.71 -28.40
C SER A 111 33.25 -5.59 -27.16
N SER A 112 32.76 -5.17 -25.98
CA SER A 112 32.62 -6.04 -24.79
C SER A 112 31.57 -5.52 -23.78
N SER A 113 30.36 -5.17 -24.23
CA SER A 113 29.27 -4.70 -23.34
C SER A 113 28.06 -5.63 -23.23
N SER A 114 27.99 -6.73 -24.00
CA SER A 114 26.86 -7.66 -23.95
C SER A 114 27.01 -8.80 -22.92
N LEU A 115 28.24 -9.27 -22.67
CA LEU A 115 28.49 -10.46 -21.84
C LEU A 115 28.38 -10.22 -20.31
N LEU A 116 28.55 -8.99 -19.84
CA LEU A 116 28.42 -8.65 -18.41
C LEU A 116 26.96 -8.35 -17.98
N ALA A 117 26.12 -7.90 -18.92
CA ALA A 117 24.69 -7.72 -18.66
C ALA A 117 23.95 -9.07 -18.63
N GLU A 118 24.29 -9.99 -19.54
CA GLU A 118 23.73 -11.34 -19.56
C GLU A 118 24.16 -12.19 -18.36
N THR A 119 25.40 -12.05 -17.87
CA THR A 119 25.85 -12.81 -16.69
C THR A 119 25.26 -12.30 -15.39
N MET A 120 24.96 -11.00 -15.25
CA MET A 120 24.24 -10.48 -14.07
C MET A 120 22.74 -10.81 -14.09
N ALA A 121 22.10 -10.82 -15.27
CA ALA A 121 20.72 -11.28 -15.42
C ALA A 121 20.58 -12.79 -15.12
N ASN A 122 21.52 -13.61 -15.59
CA ASN A 122 21.52 -15.05 -15.35
C ASN A 122 21.85 -15.42 -13.89
N LEU A 123 22.64 -14.61 -13.18
CA LEU A 123 22.93 -14.85 -11.75
C LEU A 123 21.75 -14.45 -10.84
N ALA A 124 20.92 -13.47 -11.25
CA ALA A 124 19.67 -13.13 -10.58
C ALA A 124 18.59 -14.21 -10.84
N ALA A 125 18.50 -14.72 -12.06
CA ALA A 125 17.61 -15.83 -12.42
C ALA A 125 17.99 -17.16 -11.74
N ALA A 126 19.30 -17.48 -11.63
CA ALA A 126 19.78 -18.68 -10.95
C ALA A 126 19.57 -18.64 -9.42
N ARG A 127 19.58 -17.45 -8.80
CA ARG A 127 19.23 -17.29 -7.37
C ARG A 127 17.73 -17.40 -7.10
N ALA A 128 16.87 -17.04 -8.07
CA ALA A 128 15.43 -17.29 -7.99
C ALA A 128 15.09 -18.78 -8.13
N ALA A 129 15.82 -19.52 -8.98
CA ALA A 129 15.65 -20.96 -9.15
C ALA A 129 16.07 -21.79 -7.93
N GLY A 130 17.13 -21.38 -7.21
CA GLY A 130 17.62 -22.09 -6.01
C GLY A 130 16.69 -22.01 -4.79
N THR A 131 15.85 -20.98 -4.70
CA THR A 131 14.83 -20.82 -3.64
C THR A 131 13.45 -21.37 -4.03
N ALA A 132 13.25 -21.72 -5.32
CA ALA A 132 11.99 -22.30 -5.81
C ALA A 132 11.72 -23.70 -5.25
N GLY A 133 12.76 -24.50 -5.01
CA GLY A 133 12.63 -25.87 -4.51
C GLY A 133 12.08 -25.99 -3.07
N ALA A 134 12.35 -25.00 -2.21
CA ALA A 134 11.85 -24.98 -0.83
C ALA A 134 10.52 -24.21 -0.67
N ALA A 135 10.26 -23.22 -1.54
CA ALA A 135 9.02 -22.45 -1.53
C ALA A 135 7.85 -23.18 -2.21
N ALA A 136 8.11 -24.06 -3.18
CA ALA A 136 7.08 -24.86 -3.84
C ALA A 136 6.32 -25.79 -2.86
N ALA A 137 6.99 -26.28 -1.82
CA ALA A 137 6.36 -27.12 -0.80
C ALA A 137 5.36 -26.34 0.08
N ALA A 138 5.66 -25.07 0.39
CA ALA A 138 4.76 -24.18 1.13
C ALA A 138 3.68 -23.52 0.25
N ALA A 139 3.89 -23.47 -1.08
CA ALA A 139 2.93 -22.98 -2.06
C ALA A 139 1.80 -23.98 -2.37
N SER A 140 1.94 -25.24 -1.97
CA SER A 140 0.81 -26.15 -1.91
C SER A 140 -0.06 -25.73 -0.73
N GLY A 141 -1.28 -25.24 -0.98
CA GLY A 141 -2.26 -24.87 0.06
C GLY A 141 -2.75 -26.06 0.92
N SER A 142 -1.90 -27.04 1.18
CA SER A 142 -2.17 -28.31 1.87
C SER A 142 -2.54 -28.14 3.34
N GLY A 143 -2.32 -26.95 3.93
CA GLY A 143 -2.78 -26.57 5.27
C GLY A 143 -4.01 -25.63 5.31
N LEU A 144 -4.57 -25.24 4.16
CA LEU A 144 -5.70 -24.32 4.10
C LEU A 144 -7.01 -25.09 4.04
N ASN A 145 -7.85 -24.97 5.08
CA ASN A 145 -9.22 -25.48 5.04
C ASN A 145 -10.09 -24.63 4.11
N MET A 146 -9.92 -24.85 2.80
CA MET A 146 -10.59 -24.10 1.74
C MET A 146 -12.08 -24.42 1.65
N GLN A 147 -12.52 -25.57 2.13
CA GLN A 147 -13.95 -25.93 2.15
C GLN A 147 -14.73 -25.03 3.12
N GLU A 148 -14.24 -24.89 4.35
CA GLU A 148 -14.86 -24.01 5.36
C GLU A 148 -14.82 -22.53 4.94
N ARG A 149 -13.69 -22.08 4.36
CA ARG A 149 -13.57 -20.71 3.87
C ARG A 149 -14.53 -20.41 2.73
N ARG A 150 -14.69 -21.31 1.76
CA ARG A 150 -15.69 -21.15 0.69
C ARG A 150 -17.11 -21.06 1.24
N ALA A 151 -17.45 -21.88 2.24
CA ALA A 151 -18.74 -21.81 2.92
C ALA A 151 -18.93 -20.48 3.69
N ALA A 152 -17.86 -19.88 4.21
CA ALA A 152 -17.91 -18.55 4.81
C ALA A 152 -18.06 -17.46 3.74
N TRP A 153 -17.32 -17.53 2.64
CA TRP A 153 -17.36 -16.55 1.55
C TRP A 153 -18.72 -16.53 0.84
N SER A 154 -19.38 -17.68 0.68
CA SER A 154 -20.73 -17.72 0.12
C SER A 154 -21.76 -17.04 1.04
N LYS A 155 -21.55 -17.05 2.35
CA LYS A 155 -22.40 -16.36 3.33
C LYS A 155 -22.09 -14.86 3.43
N THR A 156 -20.81 -14.48 3.48
CA THR A 156 -20.39 -13.08 3.68
C THR A 156 -20.34 -12.30 2.37
N GLY A 157 -20.20 -12.98 1.23
CA GLY A 157 -19.92 -12.35 -0.06
C GLY A 157 -18.52 -11.74 -0.12
N VAL A 158 -17.59 -12.12 0.77
CA VAL A 158 -16.23 -11.56 0.80
C VAL A 158 -15.21 -12.67 0.73
N VAL A 159 -14.43 -12.70 -0.35
CA VAL A 159 -13.28 -13.58 -0.51
C VAL A 159 -12.09 -12.96 0.19
N ALA A 160 -11.71 -13.49 1.35
CA ALA A 160 -10.59 -12.99 2.14
C ALA A 160 -9.42 -13.97 2.10
N LEU A 161 -8.40 -13.63 1.30
CA LEU A 161 -7.13 -14.37 1.18
C LEU A 161 -5.90 -13.48 1.42
N ARG A 162 -6.06 -12.44 2.23
CA ARG A 162 -4.99 -11.48 2.54
C ARG A 162 -3.87 -12.11 3.39
N ASP A 163 -2.63 -11.76 3.08
CA ASP A 163 -1.44 -12.14 3.88
C ASP A 163 -1.27 -13.66 4.08
N MET A 164 -1.48 -14.42 3.00
CA MET A 164 -1.41 -15.88 3.00
C MET A 164 -0.17 -16.42 2.27
N GLN A 165 0.73 -15.53 1.84
CA GLN A 165 1.96 -15.86 1.09
C GLN A 165 1.70 -16.69 -0.18
N LEU A 166 0.51 -16.57 -0.76
CA LEU A 166 0.09 -17.36 -1.92
C LEU A 166 0.91 -16.98 -3.15
N ALA A 167 1.44 -17.98 -3.85
CA ALA A 167 2.11 -17.78 -5.15
C ALA A 167 1.12 -17.83 -6.33
N GLU A 168 0.05 -18.60 -6.19
CA GLU A 168 -0.99 -18.78 -7.21
C GLU A 168 -2.35 -19.00 -6.53
N ILE A 169 -3.42 -18.61 -7.22
CA ILE A 169 -4.80 -18.93 -6.84
C ILE A 169 -5.27 -20.10 -7.69
N GLN A 170 -5.60 -21.21 -7.03
CA GLN A 170 -6.15 -22.36 -7.74
C GLN A 170 -7.60 -22.06 -8.19
N PRO A 171 -7.98 -22.33 -9.45
CA PRO A 171 -9.32 -22.04 -9.98
C PRO A 171 -10.46 -22.63 -9.12
N GLN A 172 -10.27 -23.85 -8.63
CA GLN A 172 -11.20 -24.57 -7.74
C GLN A 172 -11.57 -23.82 -6.45
N TRP A 173 -10.74 -22.88 -6.01
CA TRP A 173 -11.01 -22.06 -4.82
C TRP A 173 -12.14 -21.05 -5.05
N LEU A 174 -12.33 -20.63 -6.30
CA LEU A 174 -13.33 -19.64 -6.70
C LEU A 174 -14.64 -20.27 -7.21
N GLU A 175 -14.69 -21.61 -7.32
CA GLU A 175 -15.91 -22.32 -7.68
C GLU A 175 -16.98 -22.17 -6.59
N GLY A 176 -18.20 -21.84 -7.00
CA GLY A 176 -19.36 -21.74 -6.10
C GLY A 176 -19.47 -20.44 -5.30
N VAL A 177 -18.59 -19.46 -5.52
CA VAL A 177 -18.62 -18.13 -4.86
C VAL A 177 -18.99 -16.98 -5.80
N ALA A 178 -19.80 -17.24 -6.82
CA ALA A 178 -20.23 -16.23 -7.80
C ALA A 178 -20.92 -14.99 -7.19
N GLY A 179 -21.53 -15.13 -6.00
CA GLY A 179 -22.16 -14.05 -5.25
C GLY A 179 -21.20 -13.15 -4.45
N ALA A 180 -19.89 -13.36 -4.54
CA ALA A 180 -18.92 -12.52 -3.85
C ALA A 180 -18.92 -11.09 -4.39
N ARG A 181 -18.99 -10.11 -3.48
CA ARG A 181 -19.00 -8.67 -3.74
C ARG A 181 -17.64 -8.03 -3.54
N ALA A 182 -16.79 -8.61 -2.70
CA ALA A 182 -15.44 -8.12 -2.48
C ALA A 182 -14.44 -9.27 -2.42
N ALA A 183 -13.26 -9.07 -2.99
CA ALA A 183 -12.14 -9.99 -2.94
C ALA A 183 -10.90 -9.24 -2.48
N ASP A 184 -10.35 -9.63 -1.33
CA ASP A 184 -9.08 -9.14 -0.82
C ASP A 184 -8.03 -10.25 -0.91
N LEU A 185 -7.15 -10.08 -1.90
CA LEU A 185 -6.04 -10.95 -2.26
C LEU A 185 -4.70 -10.23 -2.00
N SER A 186 -4.71 -9.16 -1.21
CA SER A 186 -3.54 -8.30 -0.98
C SER A 186 -2.47 -8.97 -0.11
N HIS A 187 -1.23 -8.49 -0.18
CA HIS A 187 -0.09 -9.02 0.59
C HIS A 187 0.16 -10.51 0.34
N ASN A 188 0.16 -10.92 -0.92
CA ASN A 188 0.56 -12.27 -1.31
C ASN A 188 1.80 -12.19 -2.22
N ARG A 189 2.14 -13.30 -2.87
CA ARG A 189 3.24 -13.40 -3.84
C ARG A 189 2.70 -13.81 -5.21
N LEU A 190 1.47 -13.38 -5.53
CA LEU A 190 0.78 -13.78 -6.75
C LEU A 190 1.54 -13.23 -7.96
N ALA A 191 1.96 -14.12 -8.84
CA ALA A 191 2.56 -13.75 -10.13
C ALA A 191 1.49 -13.44 -11.20
N GLY A 192 0.31 -14.05 -11.06
CA GLY A 192 -0.81 -13.89 -11.99
C GLY A 192 -2.14 -14.23 -11.34
N LEU A 193 -3.21 -14.04 -12.12
CA LEU A 193 -4.57 -14.38 -11.72
C LEU A 193 -5.17 -15.43 -12.65
N PRO A 194 -5.93 -16.39 -12.11
CA PRO A 194 -6.64 -17.34 -12.95
C PRO A 194 -7.78 -16.63 -13.69
N GLY A 195 -8.01 -17.02 -14.95
CA GLY A 195 -9.15 -16.52 -15.73
C GLY A 195 -10.49 -16.78 -15.06
N SER A 196 -10.60 -17.81 -14.21
CA SER A 196 -11.79 -18.15 -13.42
C SER A 196 -12.24 -17.06 -12.45
N LEU A 197 -11.45 -16.01 -12.22
CA LEU A 197 -11.89 -14.84 -11.47
C LEU A 197 -13.13 -14.17 -12.09
N CYS A 198 -13.32 -14.31 -13.41
CA CYS A 198 -14.51 -13.83 -14.12
C CYS A 198 -15.83 -14.46 -13.64
N GLN A 199 -15.78 -15.60 -12.92
CA GLN A 199 -16.98 -16.24 -12.37
C GLN A 199 -17.62 -15.43 -11.23
N LEU A 200 -16.88 -14.48 -10.64
CA LEU A 200 -17.36 -13.60 -9.57
C LEU A 200 -18.17 -12.42 -10.16
N SER A 201 -19.27 -12.72 -10.85
CA SER A 201 -20.04 -11.71 -11.60
C SER A 201 -20.61 -10.57 -10.73
N SER A 202 -20.77 -10.79 -9.42
CA SER A 202 -21.24 -9.78 -8.46
C SER A 202 -20.12 -8.96 -7.81
N LEU A 203 -18.87 -9.13 -8.24
CA LEU A 203 -17.72 -8.51 -7.61
C LEU A 203 -17.69 -7.00 -7.87
N ALA A 204 -17.75 -6.23 -6.79
CA ALA A 204 -17.69 -4.78 -6.79
C ALA A 204 -16.30 -4.25 -6.39
N SER A 205 -15.55 -4.96 -5.55
CA SER A 205 -14.22 -4.54 -5.08
C SER A 205 -13.20 -5.67 -5.20
N LEU A 206 -12.10 -5.41 -5.90
CA LEU A 206 -10.98 -6.33 -6.07
C LEU A 206 -9.70 -5.67 -5.57
N LYS A 207 -9.12 -6.22 -4.51
CA LYS A 207 -7.87 -5.74 -3.91
C LYS A 207 -6.76 -6.77 -4.13
N LEU A 208 -5.71 -6.32 -4.80
CA LEU A 208 -4.56 -7.12 -5.23
C LEU A 208 -3.25 -6.42 -4.86
N ALA A 209 -3.30 -5.47 -3.94
CA ALA A 209 -2.14 -4.67 -3.58
C ALA A 209 -1.04 -5.51 -2.93
N HIS A 210 0.23 -5.14 -3.12
CA HIS A 210 1.39 -5.88 -2.61
C HIS A 210 1.41 -7.35 -3.08
N ASN A 211 1.56 -7.53 -4.39
CA ASN A 211 1.76 -8.83 -5.04
C ASN A 211 2.92 -8.73 -6.05
N CYS A 212 3.13 -9.77 -6.85
CA CYS A 212 4.17 -9.82 -7.89
C CYS A 212 3.55 -9.88 -9.30
N LEU A 213 2.38 -9.25 -9.51
CA LEU A 213 1.62 -9.37 -10.76
C LEU A 213 2.39 -8.74 -11.92
N GLN A 214 2.45 -9.48 -13.04
CA GLN A 214 3.06 -9.06 -14.31
C GLN A 214 2.02 -9.10 -15.43
N ASP A 215 2.24 -8.31 -16.48
CA ASP A 215 1.28 -8.14 -17.57
C ASP A 215 0.97 -9.45 -18.30
N SER A 216 1.96 -10.32 -18.51
CA SER A 216 1.80 -11.62 -19.17
C SER A 216 0.88 -12.60 -18.44
N SER A 217 0.71 -12.40 -17.14
CA SER A 217 0.00 -13.31 -16.24
C SER A 217 -1.31 -12.72 -15.75
N MET A 218 -1.69 -11.54 -16.25
CA MET A 218 -2.95 -10.88 -15.98
C MET A 218 -3.99 -11.21 -17.07
N PRO A 219 -5.13 -11.84 -16.71
CA PRO A 219 -6.20 -12.16 -17.65
C PRO A 219 -7.09 -10.92 -17.88
N TRP A 220 -6.52 -9.87 -18.47
CA TRP A 220 -7.19 -8.57 -18.62
C TRP A 220 -8.50 -8.66 -19.39
N GLN A 221 -8.56 -9.42 -20.48
CA GLN A 221 -9.78 -9.57 -21.29
C GLN A 221 -10.91 -10.21 -20.49
N GLN A 222 -10.60 -11.26 -19.72
CA GLN A 222 -11.57 -11.96 -18.87
C GLN A 222 -12.00 -11.10 -17.69
N LEU A 223 -11.10 -10.29 -17.13
CA LEU A 223 -11.41 -9.36 -16.06
C LEU A 223 -12.36 -8.26 -16.54
N CYS A 224 -12.06 -7.65 -17.70
CA CYS A 224 -12.83 -6.53 -18.24
C CYS A 224 -14.22 -6.97 -18.75
N SER A 225 -14.33 -8.16 -19.35
CA SER A 225 -15.62 -8.69 -19.83
C SER A 225 -16.42 -9.42 -18.74
N GLY A 226 -15.75 -10.03 -17.77
CA GLY A 226 -16.37 -10.90 -16.77
C GLY A 226 -16.88 -10.20 -15.52
N LEU A 227 -16.42 -8.97 -15.23
CA LEU A 227 -16.74 -8.23 -14.02
C LEU A 227 -17.45 -6.90 -14.33
N PRO A 228 -18.68 -6.92 -14.87
CA PRO A 228 -19.39 -5.71 -15.26
C PRO A 228 -19.75 -4.79 -14.08
N GLY A 229 -19.83 -5.34 -12.86
CA GLY A 229 -20.15 -4.61 -11.63
C GLY A 229 -18.95 -4.05 -10.87
N LEU A 230 -17.73 -4.13 -11.42
CA LEU A 230 -16.53 -3.74 -10.69
C LEU A 230 -16.46 -2.22 -10.51
N THR A 231 -16.38 -1.79 -9.25
CA THR A 231 -16.34 -0.38 -8.85
C THR A 231 -14.98 0.05 -8.30
N SER A 232 -14.21 -0.88 -7.71
CA SER A 232 -12.93 -0.58 -7.07
C SER A 232 -11.91 -1.65 -7.45
N LEU A 233 -10.82 -1.24 -8.07
CA LEU A 233 -9.70 -2.09 -8.47
C LEU A 233 -8.40 -1.52 -7.91
N LEU A 234 -7.79 -2.23 -6.96
CA LEU A 234 -6.54 -1.83 -6.31
C LEU A 234 -5.43 -2.81 -6.67
N LEU A 235 -4.50 -2.37 -7.51
CA LEU A 235 -3.35 -3.11 -8.04
C LEU A 235 -2.01 -2.49 -7.59
N GLY A 236 -2.01 -1.68 -6.53
CA GLY A 236 -0.81 -1.01 -6.05
C GLY A 236 0.31 -1.98 -5.61
N HIS A 237 1.56 -1.56 -5.71
CA HIS A 237 2.75 -2.35 -5.35
C HIS A 237 2.79 -3.72 -6.04
N ASN A 238 2.76 -3.71 -7.38
CA ASN A 238 2.93 -4.87 -8.26
C ASN A 238 4.06 -4.61 -9.29
N GLN A 239 4.18 -5.44 -10.33
CA GLN A 239 5.21 -5.35 -11.37
C GLN A 239 4.59 -5.11 -12.76
N LEU A 240 3.45 -4.42 -12.82
CA LEU A 240 2.78 -4.10 -14.09
C LEU A 240 3.60 -3.08 -14.89
N THR A 241 3.67 -3.24 -16.20
CA THR A 241 4.43 -2.33 -17.09
C THR A 241 3.54 -1.58 -18.08
N VAL A 242 2.40 -2.16 -18.47
CA VAL A 242 1.43 -1.56 -19.38
C VAL A 242 0.00 -1.72 -18.87
N LEU A 243 -0.78 -0.65 -18.95
CA LEU A 243 -2.23 -0.70 -18.72
C LEU A 243 -2.97 -0.88 -20.05
N PRO A 244 -3.70 -1.99 -20.27
CA PRO A 244 -4.27 -2.31 -21.58
C PRO A 244 -5.56 -1.54 -21.89
N ALA A 245 -5.85 -1.35 -23.18
CA ALA A 245 -7.06 -0.66 -23.66
C ALA A 245 -8.38 -1.27 -23.14
N CYS A 246 -8.44 -2.59 -22.95
CA CYS A 246 -9.66 -3.26 -22.52
C CYS A 246 -10.18 -2.81 -21.15
N LEU A 247 -9.33 -2.23 -20.28
CA LEU A 247 -9.78 -1.67 -19.00
C LEU A 247 -10.81 -0.55 -19.19
N GLY A 248 -10.75 0.17 -20.32
CA GLY A 248 -11.71 1.18 -20.69
C GLY A 248 -13.15 0.66 -20.84
N GLN A 249 -13.36 -0.66 -20.96
CA GLN A 249 -14.68 -1.28 -21.04
C GLN A 249 -15.40 -1.36 -19.68
N VAL A 250 -14.67 -1.23 -18.56
CA VAL A 250 -15.22 -1.35 -17.20
C VAL A 250 -15.85 -0.01 -16.76
N SER A 251 -16.95 0.35 -17.40
CA SER A 251 -17.60 1.66 -17.22
C SER A 251 -18.08 1.98 -15.79
N GLY A 252 -18.28 0.96 -14.96
CA GLY A 252 -18.69 1.09 -13.55
C GLY A 252 -17.55 1.43 -12.57
N LEU A 253 -16.31 1.52 -13.03
CA LEU A 253 -15.15 1.72 -12.14
C LEU A 253 -15.15 3.13 -11.54
N VAL A 254 -15.11 3.20 -10.21
CA VAL A 254 -15.08 4.44 -9.41
C VAL A 254 -13.69 4.70 -8.84
N GLN A 255 -12.95 3.65 -8.51
CA GLN A 255 -11.61 3.76 -7.93
C GLN A 255 -10.64 2.83 -8.64
N LEU A 256 -9.52 3.39 -9.11
CA LEU A 256 -8.43 2.65 -9.72
C LEU A 256 -7.11 3.02 -9.02
N GLY A 257 -6.51 2.03 -8.36
CA GLY A 257 -5.22 2.17 -7.71
C GLY A 257 -4.13 1.37 -8.40
N LEU A 258 -3.08 2.05 -8.85
CA LEU A 258 -1.97 1.50 -9.63
C LEU A 258 -0.61 2.01 -9.09
N GLU A 259 -0.58 2.55 -7.87
CA GLU A 259 0.62 3.10 -7.27
C GLU A 259 1.74 2.07 -7.10
N GLY A 260 3.01 2.48 -7.18
CA GLY A 260 4.15 1.59 -6.89
C GLY A 260 4.30 0.42 -7.87
N ASN A 261 3.95 0.61 -9.14
CA ASN A 261 4.18 -0.35 -10.22
C ASN A 261 5.38 0.11 -11.08
N SER A 262 5.64 -0.60 -12.18
CA SER A 262 6.65 -0.21 -13.18
C SER A 262 6.01 0.28 -14.47
N LEU A 263 4.84 0.94 -14.38
CA LEU A 263 4.08 1.36 -15.57
C LEU A 263 4.88 2.38 -16.37
N GLN A 264 5.13 2.08 -17.64
CA GLN A 264 5.84 2.98 -18.57
C GLN A 264 4.87 3.74 -19.47
N GLN A 265 3.77 3.08 -19.84
CA GLN A 265 2.75 3.60 -20.75
C GLN A 265 1.36 3.11 -20.34
N LEU A 266 0.35 3.96 -20.56
CA LEU A 266 -1.05 3.56 -20.56
C LEU A 266 -1.50 3.56 -22.02
N GLU A 267 -2.21 2.52 -22.45
CA GLU A 267 -2.72 2.51 -23.81
C GLU A 267 -3.74 3.64 -24.05
N PRO A 268 -3.83 4.17 -25.28
CA PRO A 268 -4.65 5.33 -25.59
C PRO A 268 -6.11 5.21 -25.14
N GLU A 269 -6.69 4.00 -25.22
CA GLU A 269 -8.10 3.74 -24.90
C GLU A 269 -8.32 3.20 -23.47
N ALA A 270 -7.24 3.01 -22.68
CA ALA A 270 -7.32 2.35 -21.37
C ALA A 270 -8.24 3.07 -20.37
N LEU A 271 -8.47 4.38 -20.55
CA LEU A 271 -9.33 5.20 -19.68
C LEU A 271 -10.62 5.68 -20.38
N GLN A 272 -10.83 5.37 -21.67
CA GLN A 272 -11.83 6.04 -22.51
C GLN A 272 -13.28 5.85 -22.02
N GLY A 273 -13.63 4.69 -21.46
CA GLY A 273 -14.98 4.42 -20.95
C GLY A 273 -15.15 4.60 -19.44
N LEU A 274 -14.12 5.03 -18.72
CA LEU A 274 -14.13 5.17 -17.24
C LEU A 274 -14.78 6.48 -16.77
N SER A 275 -16.01 6.75 -17.22
CA SER A 275 -16.74 8.01 -16.94
C SER A 275 -17.15 8.20 -15.46
N GLN A 276 -17.26 7.10 -14.71
CA GLN A 276 -17.61 7.09 -13.27
C GLN A 276 -16.38 7.15 -12.36
N LEU A 277 -15.17 7.14 -12.91
CA LEU A 277 -13.93 7.12 -12.13
C LEU A 277 -13.80 8.42 -11.33
N GLN A 278 -13.67 8.29 -10.02
CA GLN A 278 -13.51 9.40 -9.06
C GLN A 278 -12.08 9.52 -8.56
N THR A 279 -11.38 8.39 -8.40
CA THR A 279 -10.03 8.37 -7.84
C THR A 279 -9.11 7.54 -8.72
N LEU A 280 -8.01 8.15 -9.16
CA LEU A 280 -6.94 7.50 -9.91
C LEU A 280 -5.59 7.75 -9.24
N THR A 281 -4.94 6.69 -8.77
CA THR A 281 -3.58 6.74 -8.21
C THR A 281 -2.59 6.01 -9.11
N LEU A 282 -1.62 6.77 -9.61
CA LEU A 282 -0.54 6.32 -10.51
C LEU A 282 0.83 6.71 -9.94
N GLN A 283 0.92 7.10 -8.66
CA GLN A 283 2.20 7.53 -8.11
C GLN A 283 3.23 6.40 -8.05
N ASP A 284 4.52 6.74 -8.04
CA ASP A 284 5.62 5.78 -8.00
C ASP A 284 5.57 4.79 -9.17
N ASN A 285 5.57 5.34 -10.40
CA ASN A 285 5.63 4.59 -11.65
C ASN A 285 6.71 5.19 -12.57
N GLN A 286 6.81 4.72 -13.82
CA GLN A 286 7.81 5.16 -14.80
C GLN A 286 7.14 5.83 -16.01
N LEU A 287 5.99 6.47 -15.81
CA LEU A 287 5.19 7.02 -16.90
C LEU A 287 5.90 8.17 -17.59
N SER A 288 6.00 8.07 -18.90
CA SER A 288 6.54 9.12 -19.77
C SER A 288 5.45 10.01 -20.37
N GLN A 289 4.21 9.53 -20.49
CA GLN A 289 3.06 10.27 -21.00
C GLN A 289 1.78 9.76 -20.34
N LEU A 290 0.74 10.60 -20.30
CA LEU A 290 -0.62 10.19 -19.97
C LEU A 290 -1.48 10.25 -21.25
N PRO A 291 -2.43 9.31 -21.44
CA PRO A 291 -3.23 9.26 -22.65
C PRO A 291 -4.29 10.37 -22.65
N GLU A 292 -4.67 10.83 -23.84
CA GLU A 292 -5.72 11.84 -24.01
C GLU A 292 -7.09 11.37 -23.47
N SER A 293 -7.31 10.05 -23.40
CA SER A 293 -8.51 9.45 -22.81
C SER A 293 -8.70 9.75 -21.32
N LEU A 294 -7.68 10.27 -20.63
CA LEU A 294 -7.84 10.78 -19.27
C LEU A 294 -8.95 11.85 -19.19
N GLY A 295 -9.13 12.66 -20.25
CA GLY A 295 -10.20 13.66 -20.33
C GLY A 295 -11.62 13.08 -20.43
N CYS A 296 -11.78 11.77 -20.65
CA CYS A 296 -13.07 11.09 -20.65
C CYS A 296 -13.59 10.78 -19.23
N CYS A 297 -12.71 10.81 -18.22
CA CYS A 297 -13.06 10.57 -16.82
C CYS A 297 -13.75 11.78 -16.17
N SER A 298 -14.92 12.19 -16.68
CA SER A 298 -15.62 13.42 -16.25
C SER A 298 -16.02 13.46 -14.76
N SER A 299 -16.03 12.31 -14.08
CA SER A 299 -16.31 12.22 -12.65
C SER A 299 -15.07 12.27 -11.76
N LEU A 300 -13.86 12.44 -12.32
CA LEU A 300 -12.62 12.37 -11.56
C LEU A 300 -12.52 13.52 -10.56
N VAL A 301 -12.27 13.17 -9.29
CA VAL A 301 -12.16 14.09 -8.16
C VAL A 301 -10.71 14.19 -7.68
N ALA A 302 -9.98 13.08 -7.69
CA ALA A 302 -8.60 13.01 -7.23
C ALA A 302 -7.72 12.26 -8.23
N LEU A 303 -6.62 12.91 -8.64
CA LEU A 303 -5.60 12.35 -9.52
C LEU A 303 -4.23 12.48 -8.85
N ASN A 304 -3.53 11.37 -8.69
CA ASN A 304 -2.14 11.35 -8.26
C ASN A 304 -1.25 10.71 -9.33
N VAL A 305 -0.34 11.50 -9.89
CA VAL A 305 0.66 11.08 -10.88
C VAL A 305 2.07 11.39 -10.39
N SER A 306 2.25 11.58 -9.08
CA SER A 306 3.53 11.96 -8.48
C SER A 306 4.60 10.88 -8.68
N ARG A 307 5.88 11.25 -8.69
CA ARG A 307 7.01 10.32 -8.83
C ARG A 307 6.89 9.49 -10.10
N ASN A 308 6.78 10.19 -11.22
CA ASN A 308 6.82 9.64 -12.58
C ASN A 308 7.85 10.44 -13.42
N ALA A 309 7.91 10.20 -14.72
CA ALA A 309 8.81 10.88 -15.65
C ALA A 309 8.06 11.79 -16.65
N LEU A 310 6.89 12.33 -16.26
CA LEU A 310 6.01 13.07 -17.16
C LEU A 310 6.61 14.43 -17.54
N PRO A 311 6.83 14.73 -18.84
CA PRO A 311 7.31 16.03 -19.31
C PRO A 311 6.18 17.06 -19.44
N ALA A 312 4.95 16.60 -19.68
CA ALA A 312 3.74 17.40 -19.80
C ALA A 312 2.52 16.57 -19.36
N LEU A 313 1.43 17.27 -19.04
CA LEU A 313 0.11 16.69 -18.84
C LEU A 313 -0.75 16.91 -20.11
N PRO A 314 -1.70 16.02 -20.43
CA PRO A 314 -2.49 16.14 -21.65
C PRO A 314 -3.50 17.29 -21.56
N ASP A 315 -3.70 18.00 -22.67
CA ASP A 315 -4.62 19.14 -22.73
C ASP A 315 -6.07 18.77 -22.41
N THR A 316 -6.44 17.51 -22.66
CA THR A 316 -7.76 16.95 -22.36
C THR A 316 -8.08 16.91 -20.87
N MET A 317 -7.09 17.07 -19.98
CA MET A 317 -7.33 17.23 -18.53
C MET A 317 -8.20 18.44 -18.21
N SER A 318 -8.23 19.46 -19.07
CA SER A 318 -9.15 20.60 -18.93
C SER A 318 -10.63 20.20 -18.93
N ARG A 319 -10.99 18.99 -19.38
CA ARG A 319 -12.38 18.49 -19.35
C ARG A 319 -12.81 18.00 -17.96
N LEU A 320 -11.89 17.86 -17.02
CA LEU A 320 -12.13 17.29 -15.69
C LEU A 320 -12.73 18.33 -14.72
N ALA A 321 -13.94 18.77 -14.98
CA ALA A 321 -14.61 19.84 -14.21
C ALA A 321 -14.78 19.53 -12.71
N LYS A 322 -14.85 18.25 -12.33
CA LYS A 322 -15.00 17.79 -10.93
C LYS A 322 -13.67 17.56 -10.21
N LEU A 323 -12.52 17.72 -10.88
CA LEU A 323 -11.22 17.46 -10.30
C LEU A 323 -10.95 18.47 -9.19
N GLN A 324 -10.76 17.98 -7.96
CA GLN A 324 -10.48 18.79 -6.78
C GLN A 324 -9.01 18.73 -6.37
N VAL A 325 -8.38 17.57 -6.57
CA VAL A 325 -6.99 17.33 -6.17
C VAL A 325 -6.18 16.77 -7.32
N LEU A 326 -5.08 17.45 -7.62
CA LEU A 326 -4.06 17.02 -8.56
C LEU A 326 -2.70 17.02 -7.85
N ALA A 327 -2.13 15.84 -7.64
CA ALA A 327 -0.73 15.71 -7.25
C ALA A 327 0.11 15.20 -8.42
N ALA A 328 1.12 15.97 -8.77
CA ALA A 328 2.06 15.72 -9.85
C ALA A 328 3.50 15.99 -9.39
N ASP A 329 3.77 15.82 -8.10
CA ASP A 329 5.08 16.05 -7.50
C ASP A 329 6.15 15.14 -8.10
N SER A 330 7.40 15.60 -8.13
CA SER A 330 8.55 14.80 -8.59
C SER A 330 8.33 14.21 -9.99
N ASN A 331 8.03 15.08 -10.95
CA ASN A 331 7.93 14.77 -12.38
C ASN A 331 8.93 15.63 -13.18
N ARG A 332 8.78 15.69 -14.50
CA ARG A 332 9.58 16.54 -15.41
C ARG A 332 8.73 17.63 -16.07
N LEU A 333 7.66 18.07 -15.40
CA LEU A 333 6.69 19.01 -15.95
C LEU A 333 7.32 20.40 -16.15
N ALA A 334 7.54 20.79 -17.40
CA ALA A 334 8.02 22.12 -17.75
C ALA A 334 6.89 23.17 -17.76
N SER A 335 5.69 22.74 -18.12
CA SER A 335 4.48 23.55 -18.14
C SER A 335 3.26 22.70 -17.78
N LEU A 336 2.15 23.37 -17.48
CA LEU A 336 0.83 22.76 -17.35
C LEU A 336 -0.05 23.15 -18.55
N PRO A 337 -1.10 22.37 -18.85
CA PRO A 337 -2.06 22.71 -19.88
C PRO A 337 -2.64 24.11 -19.67
N PRO A 338 -2.69 24.97 -20.70
CA PRO A 338 -3.06 26.39 -20.54
C PRO A 338 -4.49 26.57 -19.99
N GLN A 339 -5.39 25.63 -20.29
CA GLN A 339 -6.78 25.63 -19.86
C GLN A 339 -7.04 24.81 -18.60
N LEU A 340 -5.99 24.41 -17.86
CA LEU A 340 -6.14 23.56 -16.67
C LEU A 340 -7.02 24.23 -15.59
N PHE A 341 -6.74 25.49 -15.24
CA PHE A 341 -7.47 26.18 -14.15
C PHE A 341 -8.87 26.64 -14.56
N VAL A 342 -9.09 26.89 -15.85
CA VAL A 342 -10.39 27.24 -16.42
C VAL A 342 -11.28 25.99 -16.50
N GLY A 343 -10.72 24.91 -17.04
CA GLY A 343 -11.43 23.65 -17.24
C GLY A 343 -11.70 22.88 -15.95
N CYS A 344 -10.71 22.77 -15.07
CA CYS A 344 -10.85 22.16 -13.74
C CYS A 344 -11.38 23.19 -12.74
N SER A 345 -12.62 23.62 -12.92
CA SER A 345 -13.26 24.66 -12.11
C SER A 345 -13.38 24.31 -10.62
N SER A 346 -13.38 23.02 -10.27
CA SER A 346 -13.42 22.53 -8.89
C SER A 346 -12.04 22.35 -8.24
N LEU A 347 -10.94 22.61 -8.97
CA LEU A 347 -9.59 22.34 -8.48
C LEU A 347 -9.28 23.23 -7.27
N ALA A 348 -8.90 22.60 -6.17
CA ALA A 348 -8.61 23.26 -4.90
C ALA A 348 -7.20 22.94 -4.37
N THR A 349 -6.62 21.81 -4.79
CA THR A 349 -5.28 21.39 -4.39
C THR A 349 -4.49 20.98 -5.63
N LEU A 350 -3.45 21.76 -5.94
CA LEU A 350 -2.41 21.42 -6.91
C LEU A 350 -1.08 21.27 -6.18
N SER A 351 -0.48 20.10 -6.30
CA SER A 351 0.87 19.80 -5.82
C SER A 351 1.74 19.46 -7.02
N ALA A 352 2.79 20.25 -7.26
CA ALA A 352 3.68 20.12 -8.42
C ALA A 352 5.15 20.37 -8.02
N HIS A 353 5.50 20.07 -6.77
CA HIS A 353 6.85 20.25 -6.25
C HIS A 353 7.85 19.37 -7.00
N SER A 354 9.13 19.74 -6.98
CA SER A 354 10.19 18.98 -7.66
C SER A 354 9.91 18.76 -9.15
N ASN A 355 9.40 19.79 -9.82
CA ASN A 355 9.26 19.89 -11.28
C ASN A 355 10.00 21.14 -11.77
N PRO A 356 10.38 21.22 -13.06
CA PRO A 356 10.99 22.41 -13.64
C PRO A 356 10.00 23.60 -13.81
N ILE A 357 8.71 23.41 -13.54
CA ILE A 357 7.72 24.48 -13.59
C ILE A 357 7.97 25.59 -12.55
N THR A 358 7.89 26.84 -12.99
CA THR A 358 8.04 28.00 -12.11
C THR A 358 6.69 28.51 -11.63
N VAL A 359 6.67 29.09 -10.42
CA VAL A 359 5.46 29.72 -9.86
C VAL A 359 5.00 30.90 -10.72
N ASP A 360 5.93 31.65 -11.32
CA ASP A 360 5.58 32.76 -12.21
C ASP A 360 4.88 32.27 -13.48
N HIS A 361 5.27 31.12 -14.01
CA HIS A 361 4.54 30.48 -15.10
C HIS A 361 3.10 30.14 -14.68
N LEU A 362 2.90 29.55 -13.49
CA LEU A 362 1.56 29.26 -12.96
C LEU A 362 0.70 30.52 -12.81
N ARG A 363 1.26 31.61 -12.28
CA ARG A 363 0.55 32.89 -12.10
C ARG A 363 0.14 33.53 -13.42
N SER A 364 0.90 33.31 -14.49
CA SER A 364 0.58 33.82 -15.83
C SER A 364 -0.57 33.07 -16.51
N MET A 365 -0.98 31.91 -15.98
CA MET A 365 -2.03 31.08 -16.58
C MET A 365 -3.44 31.65 -16.34
N GLN A 366 -4.28 31.54 -17.36
CA GLN A 366 -5.69 31.95 -17.28
C GLN A 366 -6.43 31.14 -16.20
N GLY A 367 -7.20 31.82 -15.35
CA GLY A 367 -7.98 31.20 -14.28
C GLY A 367 -7.19 30.87 -13.01
N TYR A 368 -5.90 31.20 -12.94
CA TYR A 368 -5.08 31.00 -11.74
C TYR A 368 -5.63 31.73 -10.52
N GLU A 369 -6.08 32.99 -10.66
CA GLU A 369 -6.65 33.77 -9.55
C GLU A 369 -7.88 33.09 -8.93
N ALA A 370 -8.75 32.53 -9.77
CA ALA A 370 -9.92 31.79 -9.30
C ALA A 370 -9.52 30.49 -8.57
N TYR A 371 -8.48 29.81 -9.06
CA TYR A 371 -7.90 28.66 -8.36
C TYR A 371 -7.27 29.07 -7.01
N GLU A 372 -6.51 30.16 -6.98
CA GLU A 372 -5.88 30.67 -5.77
C GLU A 372 -6.93 31.05 -4.71
N ALA A 373 -8.01 31.73 -5.10
CA ALA A 373 -9.13 32.03 -4.20
C ALA A 373 -9.78 30.75 -3.62
N ARG A 374 -9.97 29.70 -4.43
CA ARG A 374 -10.47 28.40 -3.96
C ARG A 374 -9.51 27.72 -2.99
N ARG A 375 -8.21 27.71 -3.31
CA ARG A 375 -7.15 27.15 -2.48
C ARG A 375 -7.08 27.87 -1.14
N GLN A 376 -7.10 29.21 -1.13
CA GLN A 376 -7.08 30.02 0.08
C GLN A 376 -8.35 29.80 0.91
N GLY A 377 -9.55 29.82 0.31
CA GLY A 377 -10.80 29.57 1.03
C GLY A 377 -10.84 28.19 1.71
N ARG A 378 -10.23 27.17 1.11
CA ARG A 378 -10.07 25.85 1.74
C ARG A 378 -9.08 25.88 2.91
N ALA A 379 -7.95 26.56 2.76
CA ALA A 379 -6.96 26.72 3.83
C ALA A 379 -7.54 27.51 5.03
N THR A 380 -8.28 28.59 4.77
CA THR A 380 -8.95 29.39 5.81
C THR A 380 -9.98 28.58 6.56
N LYS A 381 -10.83 27.79 5.87
CA LYS A 381 -11.79 26.89 6.54
C LYS A 381 -11.11 25.81 7.39
N GLN A 382 -9.96 25.31 6.95
CA GLN A 382 -9.17 24.35 7.75
C GLN A 382 -8.54 25.02 8.96
N LEU A 383 -8.07 26.26 8.84
CA LEU A 383 -7.58 27.06 9.95
C LEU A 383 -8.71 27.41 10.93
N GLU A 384 -9.88 27.84 10.48
CA GLU A 384 -11.04 28.11 11.35
C GLU A 384 -11.54 26.84 12.05
N GLY A 385 -11.61 25.72 11.33
CA GLY A 385 -11.94 24.42 11.91
C GLY A 385 -10.89 23.91 12.90
N ARG A 386 -9.60 24.21 12.66
CA ARG A 386 -8.51 23.92 13.61
C ARG A 386 -8.48 24.88 14.78
N VAL A 387 -8.71 26.17 14.61
CA VAL A 387 -8.80 27.17 15.69
C VAL A 387 -9.97 26.85 16.63
N MET A 388 -11.07 26.30 16.10
CA MET A 388 -12.17 25.75 16.93
C MET A 388 -11.81 24.43 17.64
N ALA A 389 -10.83 23.67 17.13
CA ALA A 389 -10.38 22.39 17.68
C ALA A 389 -9.13 22.52 18.60
N ASP A 390 -8.31 23.54 18.41
CA ASP A 390 -6.98 23.74 19.00
C ASP A 390 -7.01 24.80 20.12
N ILE A 391 -7.95 24.66 21.06
CA ILE A 391 -7.75 25.14 22.45
C ILE A 391 -6.74 24.24 23.19
N ASP A 392 -6.27 23.13 22.61
CA ASP A 392 -5.18 22.35 23.20
C ASP A 392 -4.27 21.72 22.12
N LYS A 393 -3.01 22.20 22.10
CA LYS A 393 -1.77 21.60 21.52
C LYS A 393 -1.27 22.09 20.16
N SER A 394 -0.38 23.09 20.26
CA SER A 394 0.93 23.19 19.59
C SER A 394 1.08 22.66 18.15
N PHE A 395 0.85 23.58 17.20
CA PHE A 395 1.66 23.85 16.01
C PHE A 395 2.53 22.68 15.46
N SER A 396 2.00 21.96 14.47
CA SER A 396 2.81 21.19 13.52
C SER A 396 2.36 21.48 12.10
N GLU A 397 3.19 22.26 11.40
CA GLU A 397 3.12 22.56 9.98
C GLU A 397 3.52 21.32 9.16
N GLY A 398 2.68 20.94 8.19
CA GLY A 398 2.96 19.86 7.23
C GLY A 398 2.13 18.59 7.44
N ALA A 399 1.04 18.45 6.69
CA ALA A 399 0.26 17.21 6.65
C ALA A 399 -0.31 16.93 5.24
N ASP A 400 0.58 16.63 4.27
CA ASP A 400 0.18 16.22 2.90
C ASP A 400 0.28 14.70 2.64
N VAL A 401 0.07 13.87 3.67
CA VAL A 401 0.06 12.39 3.50
C VAL A 401 -1.25 11.75 3.98
N GLU A 402 -1.93 12.30 5.00
CA GLU A 402 -3.13 11.68 5.56
C GLU A 402 -4.38 11.86 4.70
N GLN A 403 -4.47 12.94 3.93
CA GLN A 403 -5.64 13.20 3.08
C GLN A 403 -5.73 12.23 1.90
N TRP A 404 -4.57 11.82 1.35
CA TRP A 404 -4.48 10.74 0.36
C TRP A 404 -4.91 9.40 0.92
N GLN A 405 -4.51 9.05 2.14
CA GLN A 405 -4.95 7.82 2.80
C GLN A 405 -6.46 7.81 3.05
N ARG A 406 -7.05 8.98 3.34
CA ARG A 406 -8.49 9.13 3.59
C ARG A 406 -9.35 8.94 2.33
N TRP A 407 -8.85 9.33 1.15
CA TRP A 407 -9.50 9.04 -0.13
C TRP A 407 -9.17 7.63 -0.66
N ALA A 408 -7.95 7.14 -0.45
CA ALA A 408 -7.56 5.76 -0.80
C ALA A 408 -8.36 4.71 -0.02
N ALA A 409 -8.82 5.04 1.20
CA ALA A 409 -9.64 4.15 2.04
C ALA A 409 -11.08 3.94 1.55
N GLY A 410 -11.53 4.61 0.48
CA GLY A 410 -12.90 4.56 0.00
C GLY A 410 -13.91 5.24 0.96
N PRO A 411 -15.16 5.46 0.53
CA PRO A 411 -16.16 6.08 1.38
C PRO A 411 -16.59 5.08 2.47
N THR A 412 -16.11 5.29 3.70
CA THR A 412 -16.77 4.72 4.88
C THR A 412 -18.09 5.46 5.09
N GLY A 413 -19.12 4.68 5.40
CA GLY A 413 -20.53 5.04 5.26
C GLY A 413 -20.95 6.37 5.88
N LEU A 414 -21.96 6.96 5.24
CA LEU A 414 -22.91 7.93 5.77
C LEU A 414 -23.17 7.72 7.27
N GLY A 415 -22.56 8.57 8.10
CA GLY A 415 -22.91 8.76 9.49
C GLY A 415 -23.90 9.92 9.60
N LYS A 416 -25.15 9.60 9.96
CA LYS A 416 -26.20 10.56 10.29
C LYS A 416 -25.73 11.51 11.39
N ASP A 417 -25.60 12.80 11.09
CA ASP A 417 -25.61 13.83 12.12
C ASP A 417 -27.04 13.98 12.65
N GLY A 418 -27.30 13.30 13.76
CA GLY A 418 -28.49 13.47 14.58
C GLY A 418 -28.42 14.80 15.33
N THR A 419 -29.18 15.79 14.88
CA THR A 419 -29.48 16.98 15.66
C THR A 419 -30.63 16.69 16.63
N GLY A 420 -30.29 16.06 17.75
CA GLY A 420 -31.12 16.08 18.95
C GLY A 420 -30.71 17.23 19.85
N ARG A 421 -31.48 18.33 19.86
CA ARG A 421 -31.41 19.32 20.96
C ARG A 421 -32.83 19.67 21.39
N ALA A 422 -33.25 19.01 22.46
CA ALA A 422 -34.42 19.39 23.25
C ALA A 422 -34.01 20.48 24.27
N GLY A 423 -34.86 21.50 24.38
CA GLY A 423 -35.33 22.11 25.62
C GLY A 423 -34.38 22.92 26.48
N GLY A 424 -34.72 24.19 26.72
CA GLY A 424 -34.18 24.96 27.84
C GLY A 424 -34.56 26.44 27.85
N SER A 425 -35.76 26.71 28.36
CA SER A 425 -36.35 28.01 28.77
C SER A 425 -36.98 28.88 27.69
#